data_AF-A0A3Q3Q297-F1
#
_entry.id   AF-A0A3Q3Q297-F1
#
_cell.length_a   1.000
_cell.length_b   1.000
_cell.length_c   1.000
_cell.angle_alpha   90.00
_cell.angle_beta   90.00
_cell.angle_gamma   90.00
#
_symmetry.space_group_name_H-M   'P 1'
#
loop_
_entity.id
_entity.type
_entity.pdbx_description
1 polymer ?
#
loop_
_entity_poly.entity_id
_entity_poly.type
_entity_poly.pdbx_seq_one_letter_code
_entity_poly.pdbx_strand_id
1 'polypeptide(L)'
;MYCRSFFPVNLVPSNCLFNSVQIDSLSSFLYFVFCLFFFFFSLWQKSRRDVANFDKEFTKMVVELTPTDKLFIMNLDQNEFQGFSYTNPEFIIQV
;
A
#
# COMPACT_ATOMS: atom_id res chain seq x y z
N MET A 1 5.16 -3.20 -3.69
CA MET A 1 5.38 -3.18 -2.23
C MET A 1 4.01 -3.04 -1.59
N TYR A 2 3.60 -4.04 -0.81
CA TYR A 2 2.22 -4.32 -0.39
C TYR A 2 1.65 -3.26 0.59
N CYS A 3 1.41 -2.05 0.11
CA CYS A 3 0.56 -1.07 0.77
C CYS A 3 -0.88 -1.26 0.29
N ARG A 4 -1.57 -2.25 0.84
CA ARG A 4 -3.03 -2.31 0.78
C ARG A 4 -3.57 -2.95 2.04
N SER A 5 -3.66 -2.14 3.08
CA SER A 5 -4.59 -2.39 4.17
C SER A 5 -5.97 -2.61 3.53
N PHE A 6 -6.48 -3.82 3.71
CA PHE A 6 -7.76 -4.33 3.20
C PHE A 6 -7.88 -4.49 1.68
N PHE A 7 -8.10 -5.74 1.26
CA PHE A 7 -8.66 -6.06 -0.05
C PHE A 7 -9.80 -5.08 -0.38
N PRO A 8 -9.77 -4.38 -1.52
CA PRO A 8 -10.97 -3.71 -2.00
C PRO A 8 -11.99 -4.80 -2.36
N VAL A 9 -13.21 -4.66 -1.88
CA VAL A 9 -14.32 -5.57 -2.19
C VAL A 9 -14.57 -5.68 -3.71
N ASN A 10 -14.05 -4.73 -4.50
CA ASN A 10 -14.30 -4.59 -5.94
C ASN A 10 -13.19 -5.14 -6.87
N LEU A 11 -12.22 -5.91 -6.37
CA LEU A 11 -11.24 -6.63 -7.22
C LEU A 11 -11.14 -8.13 -6.89
N VAL A 12 -12.22 -8.71 -6.38
CA VAL A 12 -12.36 -10.16 -6.39
C VAL A 12 -12.89 -10.54 -7.77
N PRO A 13 -12.16 -11.31 -8.60
CA PRO A 13 -12.71 -11.79 -9.86
C PRO A 13 -14.00 -12.57 -9.57
N SER A 14 -15.07 -12.27 -10.30
CA SER A 14 -16.41 -12.85 -10.19
C SER A 14 -16.45 -14.38 -10.37
N ASN A 15 -15.29 -14.99 -10.64
CA ASN A 15 -15.09 -16.42 -10.84
C ASN A 15 -14.60 -17.11 -9.54
N CYS A 16 -14.28 -16.34 -8.50
CA CYS A 16 -14.10 -16.85 -7.13
C CYS A 16 -15.44 -16.89 -6.39
N LEU A 17 -16.53 -17.25 -7.07
CA LEU A 17 -17.69 -17.81 -6.40
C LEU A 17 -17.25 -19.17 -5.86
N PHE A 18 -16.81 -19.15 -4.60
CA PHE A 18 -16.56 -20.34 -3.80
C PHE A 18 -17.77 -21.25 -3.97
N ASN A 19 -17.61 -22.35 -4.71
CA ASN A 19 -18.49 -23.49 -4.58
C ASN A 19 -18.56 -23.79 -3.08
N SER A 20 -19.79 -23.83 -2.57
CA SER A 20 -20.16 -24.01 -1.17
C SER A 20 -19.28 -25.03 -0.44
N VAL A 21 -18.19 -24.57 0.15
CA VAL A 21 -17.45 -25.29 1.18
C VAL A 21 -18.23 -25.06 2.45
N GLN A 22 -18.82 -26.12 3.00
CA GLN A 22 -19.46 -26.10 4.30
C GLN A 22 -18.37 -25.76 5.35
N ILE A 23 -18.32 -24.52 5.82
CA ILE A 23 -17.33 -24.09 6.80
C ILE A 23 -17.79 -24.59 8.17
N ASP A 24 -17.09 -25.60 8.71
CA ASP A 24 -17.41 -26.16 10.02
C ASP A 24 -17.31 -25.11 11.13
N SER A 25 -18.02 -25.34 12.24
CA SER A 25 -18.08 -24.42 13.39
C SER A 25 -16.70 -24.10 13.97
N LEU A 26 -15.77 -25.06 13.96
CA LEU A 26 -14.38 -24.86 14.40
C LEU A 26 -13.62 -23.92 13.46
N SER A 27 -13.81 -24.06 12.14
CA SER A 27 -13.21 -23.17 11.14
C SER A 27 -13.78 -21.75 11.29
N SER A 28 -15.09 -21.63 11.47
CA SER A 28 -15.76 -20.34 11.70
C SER A 28 -15.25 -19.64 12.98
N PHE A 29 -15.03 -20.39 14.06
CA PHE A 29 -14.48 -19.86 15.30
C PHE A 29 -13.03 -19.40 15.14
N LEU A 30 -12.19 -20.16 14.45
CA LEU A 30 -10.81 -19.78 14.15
C LEU A 30 -10.74 -18.54 13.25
N TYR A 31 -11.60 -18.45 12.24
CA TYR A 31 -11.74 -17.23 11.43
C TYR A 31 -12.19 -16.04 12.27
N PHE A 32 -13.10 -16.22 13.22
CA PHE A 32 -13.54 -15.15 14.11
C PHE A 32 -12.43 -14.67 15.04
N VAL A 33 -11.66 -15.60 15.65
CA VAL A 33 -10.50 -15.27 16.49
C VAL A 33 -9.40 -14.58 15.67
N PHE A 34 -9.16 -15.04 14.45
CA PHE A 34 -8.24 -14.40 13.51
C PHE A 34 -8.73 -12.99 13.16
N CYS A 35 -10.00 -12.82 12.81
CA CYS A 35 -10.59 -11.51 12.56
C CYS A 35 -10.49 -10.58 13.77
N LEU A 36 -10.71 -11.07 14.99
CA LEU A 36 -10.54 -10.28 16.21
C LEU A 36 -9.07 -9.88 16.43
N PHE A 37 -8.13 -10.81 16.22
CA PHE A 37 -6.70 -10.52 16.31
C PHE A 37 -6.28 -9.43 15.31
N PHE A 38 -6.72 -9.55 14.05
CA PHE A 38 -6.45 -8.54 13.02
C PHE A 38 -7.21 -7.24 13.24
N PHE A 39 -8.41 -7.28 13.82
CA PHE A 39 -9.17 -6.09 14.19
C PHE A 39 -8.45 -5.30 15.29
N PHE A 40 -7.96 -5.97 16.34
CA PHE A 40 -7.18 -5.33 17.40
C PHE A 40 -5.80 -4.87 16.91
N PHE A 41 -5.18 -5.60 15.98
CA PHE A 41 -3.90 -5.19 15.36
C PHE A 41 -4.06 -3.98 14.43
N SER A 42 -5.17 -3.87 13.69
CA SER A 42 -5.49 -2.75 12.79
C SER A 42 -5.68 -1.42 13.54
N LEU A 43 -6.06 -1.46 14.82
CA LEU A 43 -6.19 -0.26 15.66
C LEU A 43 -4.85 0.35 16.10
N TRP A 44 -3.72 -0.27 15.75
CA TRP A 44 -2.39 0.14 16.19
C TRP A 44 -1.72 1.17 15.27
N GLN A 45 -2.49 2.13 14.74
CA GLN A 45 -1.94 3.30 14.04
C GLN A 45 -2.15 4.54 14.91
N LYS A 46 -1.06 5.11 15.44
CA LYS A 46 -1.12 6.20 16.41
C LYS A 46 -1.47 7.55 15.79
N SER A 47 -1.10 7.77 14.54
CA SER A 47 -1.38 9.02 13.82
C SER A 47 -1.33 8.84 12.30
N ARG A 48 -1.79 9.84 11.54
CA ARG A 48 -1.70 9.86 10.06
C ARG A 48 -0.27 9.82 9.53
N ARG A 49 0.73 10.17 10.36
CA ARG A 49 2.16 10.16 10.01
C ARG A 49 2.93 9.04 10.73
N ASP A 50 2.24 8.06 11.30
CA ASP A 50 2.87 6.95 11.99
C ASP A 50 3.64 6.07 11.01
N VAL A 51 4.89 5.79 11.33
CA VAL A 51 5.82 5.00 10.52
C VAL A 51 6.29 3.74 11.27
N ALA A 52 5.62 3.36 12.36
CA ALA A 52 6.03 2.21 13.19
C ALA A 52 6.07 0.86 12.44
N ASN A 53 5.37 0.75 11.31
CA ASN A 53 5.36 -0.43 10.44
C ASN A 53 6.51 -0.46 9.41
N PHE A 54 7.39 0.54 9.42
CA PHE A 54 8.58 0.62 8.58
C PHE A 54 9.84 0.38 9.41
N ASP A 55 10.91 -0.13 8.77
CA ASP A 55 12.20 -0.25 9.43
C ASP A 55 12.68 1.13 9.93
N LYS A 56 13.15 1.16 11.17
CA LYS A 56 13.61 2.38 11.81
C LYS A 56 14.86 2.94 11.14
N GLU A 57 15.68 2.11 10.50
CA GLU A 57 16.87 2.59 9.82
C GLU A 57 16.50 3.52 8.65
N PHE A 58 15.43 3.24 7.90
CA PHE A 58 14.97 4.15 6.84
C PHE A 58 14.31 5.42 7.40
N THR A 59 13.56 5.32 8.48
CA THR A 59 12.80 6.47 9.03
C THR A 59 13.67 7.44 9.84
N LYS A 60 14.87 7.02 10.26
CA LYS A 60 15.87 7.89 10.91
C LYS A 60 16.77 8.62 9.92
N MET A 61 16.87 8.14 8.67
CA MET A 61 17.68 8.79 7.65
C MET A 61 17.15 10.19 7.35
N VAL A 62 18.06 11.10 6.99
CA VAL A 62 17.69 12.44 6.57
C VAL A 62 16.91 12.35 5.25
N VAL A 63 15.84 13.13 5.13
CA VAL A 63 15.02 13.19 3.92
C VAL A 63 15.70 14.13 2.93
N GLU A 64 16.68 13.62 2.21
CA GLU A 64 17.42 14.36 1.19
C GLU A 64 17.49 13.59 -0.14
N LEU A 65 17.59 14.33 -1.24
CA LEU A 65 17.83 13.75 -2.56
C LEU A 65 19.33 13.58 -2.74
N THR A 66 19.76 12.39 -3.17
CA THR A 66 21.15 12.15 -3.55
C THR A 66 21.56 13.16 -4.63
N PRO A 67 22.68 13.88 -4.45
CA PRO A 67 23.15 14.82 -5.45
C PRO A 67 23.48 14.10 -6.76
N THR A 68 23.00 14.63 -7.88
CA THR A 68 23.27 14.08 -9.22
C THR A 68 24.20 15.00 -9.99
N ASP A 69 25.13 14.42 -10.75
CA ASP A 69 26.03 15.18 -11.62
C ASP A 69 25.27 15.69 -12.86
N LYS A 70 25.30 17.01 -13.07
CA LYS A 70 24.63 17.69 -14.17
C LYS A 70 25.15 17.26 -15.54
N LEU A 71 26.44 16.94 -15.64
CA LEU A 71 27.04 16.51 -16.92
C LEU A 71 26.46 15.16 -17.36
N PHE A 72 26.22 14.25 -16.41
CA PHE A 72 25.55 12.98 -16.69
C PHE A 72 24.10 13.17 -17.09
N ILE A 73 23.36 14.06 -16.41
CA ILE A 73 21.95 14.34 -16.75
C ILE A 73 21.82 14.93 -18.15
N MET A 74 22.70 15.86 -18.54
CA MET A 74 22.65 16.50 -19.87
C MET A 74 22.93 15.54 -21.02
N ASN A 75 23.62 14.42 -20.75
CA ASN A 75 23.92 13.40 -21.75
C ASN A 75 22.79 12.37 -21.93
N LEU A 76 21.70 12.46 -21.16
CA LEU A 76 20.52 11.59 -21.30
C LEU A 76 19.57 12.13 -22.38
N ASP A 77 19.08 11.25 -23.26
CA ASP A 77 18.01 11.60 -24.19
C ASP A 77 16.70 11.84 -23.43
N GLN A 78 16.25 13.10 -23.41
CA GLN A 78 15.02 13.49 -22.70
C GLN A 78 13.76 12.98 -23.40
N ASN A 79 13.84 12.59 -24.67
CA ASN A 79 12.68 12.13 -25.41
C ASN A 79 12.20 10.74 -24.94
N GLU A 80 13.08 9.94 -24.32
CA GLU A 80 12.71 8.65 -23.72
C GLU A 80 11.68 8.79 -22.60
N PHE A 81 11.55 9.98 -22.02
CA PHE A 81 10.60 10.27 -20.93
C PHE A 81 9.36 11.03 -21.42
N GLN A 82 9.13 11.13 -22.73
CA GLN A 82 7.90 11.71 -23.26
C GLN A 82 6.68 10.90 -22.79
N GLY A 83 5.65 11.61 -22.31
CA GLY A 83 4.46 10.98 -21.74
C GLY A 83 4.62 10.47 -20.31
N PHE A 84 5.75 10.73 -19.64
CA PHE A 84 5.94 10.33 -18.23
C PHE A 84 5.00 11.07 -17.26
N SER A 85 4.65 12.32 -17.57
CA SER A 85 3.80 13.14 -16.71
C SER A 85 2.37 12.59 -16.64
N TYR A 86 1.95 12.24 -15.43
CA TYR A 86 0.58 11.82 -15.12
C TYR A 86 0.10 12.53 -13.86
N THR A 87 -1.16 12.97 -13.86
CA THR A 87 -1.87 13.44 -12.67
C THR A 87 -3.20 12.73 -12.63
N ASN A 88 -3.55 12.17 -11.48
CA ASN A 88 -4.85 11.50 -11.31
C ASN A 88 -5.98 12.54 -11.38
N PRO A 89 -6.90 12.47 -12.36
CA PRO A 89 -7.99 13.44 -12.51
C PRO A 89 -8.99 13.40 -11.35
N GLU A 90 -9.07 12.29 -10.61
CA GLU A 90 -9.95 12.12 -9.46
C GLU A 90 -9.35 12.68 -8.15
N PHE A 91 -8.15 13.27 -8.21
CA PHE A 91 -7.49 13.80 -7.03
C PHE A 91 -8.06 15.17 -6.63
N ILE A 92 -9.06 15.16 -5.75
CA ILE A 92 -9.67 16.38 -5.20
C ILE A 92 -8.87 16.84 -3.98
N ILE A 93 -8.17 17.97 -4.11
CA ILE A 93 -7.50 18.64 -2.99
C ILE A 93 -8.57 19.40 -2.20
N GLN A 94 -8.85 18.95 -0.98
CA GLN A 94 -9.57 19.76 0.00
C GLN A 94 -8.60 20.81 0.54
N VAL A 95 -8.79 22.07 0.14
CA VAL A 95 -8.05 23.23 0.64
C VAL A 95 -8.69 23.73 1.94
#